data_AF-A0A6I7P463-F1
#
_entry.id   AF-A0A6I7P463-F1
#
_cell.length_a   1.000
_cell.length_b   1.000
_cell.length_c   1.000
_cell.angle_alpha   90.00
_cell.angle_beta   90.00
_cell.angle_gamma   90.00
#
_symmetry.space_group_name_H-M   'P 1'
#
loop_
_entity.id
_entity.type
_entity.pdbx_description
1 polymer ?
#
loop_
_entity_poly.entity_id
_entity_poly.type
_entity_poly.pdbx_seq_one_letter_code
_entity_poly.pdbx_strand_id
1 'polypeptide(L)'
;NGRSMIFTTNKKLTEWGSVLHDRDLAAAIVDRVLERGRVTLLDGPSMRSRHLALDHETASMLPVEPDRLSGNYRTDFSEPTPILP
;
A
#
# COMPACT_ATOMS: atom_id res chain seq x y z
N ASN A 1 -21.82 -6.89 -13.01
CA ASN A 1 -21.11 -5.67 -12.56
C ASN A 1 -20.40 -5.94 -11.25
N GLY A 2 -19.07 -6.03 -11.27
CA GLY A 2 -18.27 -6.09 -10.03
C GLY A 2 -17.93 -4.67 -9.56
N ARG A 3 -17.97 -4.42 -8.25
CA ARG A 3 -17.38 -3.21 -7.66
C ARG A 3 -15.88 -3.43 -7.52
N SER A 4 -15.08 -2.39 -7.75
CA SER A 4 -13.65 -2.43 -7.43
C SER A 4 -13.46 -2.59 -5.92
N MET A 5 -12.42 -3.34 -5.54
CA MET A 5 -12.07 -3.58 -4.15
C MET A 5 -10.56 -3.46 -3.97
N ILE A 6 -10.15 -2.85 -2.86
CA ILE A 6 -8.74 -2.71 -2.48
C ILE A 6 -8.57 -3.43 -1.15
N PHE A 7 -7.54 -4.28 -1.10
CA PHE A 7 -7.11 -4.95 0.12
C PHE A 7 -5.71 -4.46 0.47
N THR A 8 -5.47 -4.21 1.76
CA THR A 8 -4.13 -4.02 2.31
C THR A 8 -3.90 -5.10 3.35
N THR A 9 -2.71 -5.68 3.36
CA THR A 9 -2.34 -6.70 4.33
C THR A 9 -0.85 -6.63 4.59
N ASN A 10 -0.46 -6.85 5.85
CA ASN A 10 0.93 -7.04 6.24
C ASN A 10 1.33 -8.53 6.25
N LYS A 11 0.46 -9.41 5.74
CA LYS A 11 0.68 -10.85 5.65
C LYS A 11 0.85 -11.27 4.19
N LYS A 12 1.75 -12.22 3.94
CA LYS A 12 1.90 -12.80 2.60
C LYS A 12 0.58 -13.52 2.24
N LEU A 13 0.19 -13.50 0.96
CA LEU A 13 -1.02 -14.19 0.49
C LEU A 13 -1.05 -15.67 0.88
N THR A 14 0.11 -16.33 0.91
CA THR A 14 0.27 -17.72 1.33
C THR A 14 -0.06 -17.97 2.81
N GLU A 15 -0.03 -16.93 3.64
CA GLU A 15 -0.34 -17.00 5.08
C GLU A 15 -1.83 -16.80 5.37
N TRP A 16 -2.63 -16.40 4.37
CA TRP A 16 -4.04 -16.05 4.58
C TRP A 16 -4.88 -17.23 5.09
N GLY A 17 -4.53 -18.47 4.73
CA GLY A 17 -5.20 -19.66 5.28
C GLY A 17 -5.08 -19.75 6.81
N SER A 18 -3.93 -19.37 7.37
CA SER A 18 -3.74 -19.33 8.82
C SER A 18 -4.45 -18.13 9.45
N VAL A 19 -4.48 -16.99 8.77
CA VAL A 19 -5.11 -15.75 9.27
C VAL A 19 -6.62 -15.86 9.28
N LEU A 20 -7.20 -16.50 8.25
CA LEU A 20 -8.63 -16.74 8.12
C LEU A 20 -9.09 -18.01 8.84
N HIS A 21 -8.14 -18.79 9.39
CA HIS A 21 -8.38 -20.10 10.00
C HIS A 21 -9.10 -21.11 9.08
N ASP A 22 -9.06 -20.85 7.78
CA ASP A 22 -9.67 -21.66 6.74
C ASP A 22 -8.82 -21.52 5.47
N ARG A 23 -8.19 -22.63 5.08
CA ARG A 23 -7.28 -22.66 3.94
C ARG A 23 -8.03 -22.59 2.62
N ASP A 24 -9.19 -23.23 2.52
CA ASP A 24 -9.94 -23.35 1.27
C ASP A 24 -10.65 -22.03 0.97
N LEU A 25 -11.23 -21.40 2.00
CA LEU A 25 -11.79 -20.06 1.89
C LEU A 25 -10.73 -19.03 1.50
N ALA A 26 -9.54 -19.08 2.12
CA ALA A 26 -8.45 -18.18 1.78
C ALA A 26 -8.04 -18.32 0.30
N ALA A 27 -7.91 -19.55 -0.19
CA ALA A 27 -7.60 -19.81 -1.59
C ALA A 27 -8.68 -19.25 -2.52
N ALA A 28 -9.96 -19.47 -2.21
CA ALA A 28 -11.08 -18.96 -3.01
C ALA A 28 -11.14 -17.42 -3.06
N ILE A 29 -10.85 -16.75 -1.95
CA ILE A 29 -10.77 -15.28 -1.91
C ILE A 29 -9.62 -14.78 -2.77
N VAL A 30 -8.43 -15.35 -2.60
CA VAL A 30 -7.23 -14.95 -3.38
C VAL A 30 -7.46 -15.17 -4.87
N ASP A 31 -8.02 -16.31 -5.26
CA ASP A 31 -8.36 -16.62 -6.64
C ASP A 31 -9.33 -15.59 -7.24
N ARG A 32 -10.43 -15.29 -6.54
CA ARG A 32 -11.42 -14.32 -7.02
C ARG A 32 -10.87 -12.89 -7.11
N VAL A 33 -10.04 -12.49 -6.15
CA VAL A 33 -9.47 -11.13 -6.13
C VAL A 33 -8.42 -10.98 -7.23
N LEU A 34 -7.62 -12.01 -7.49
CA LEU A 34 -6.56 -11.98 -8.49
C LEU A 34 -7.03 -12.33 -9.90
N GLU A 35 -8.26 -12.83 -10.08
CA GLU A 35 -8.88 -13.04 -11.40
C GLU A 35 -8.76 -11.80 -12.31
N ARG A 36 -8.91 -10.59 -11.73
CA ARG A 36 -8.76 -9.30 -12.43
C ARG A 36 -7.94 -8.27 -11.64
N GLY A 37 -7.37 -8.69 -10.52
CA GLY A 37 -6.58 -7.84 -9.63
C GLY A 37 -5.08 -7.95 -9.88
N ARG A 38 -4.30 -7.17 -9.14
CA ARG A 38 -2.84 -7.26 -9.12
C ARG A 38 -2.34 -7.11 -7.70
N VAL A 39 -1.23 -7.78 -7.39
CA VAL A 39 -0.55 -7.65 -6.10
C VAL A 39 0.51 -6.56 -6.21
N THR A 40 0.50 -5.61 -5.28
CA THR A 40 1.59 -4.62 -5.14
C THR A 40 2.27 -4.86 -3.81
N LEU A 41 3.57 -5.12 -3.84
CA LEU A 41 4.37 -5.23 -2.63
C LEU A 41 4.80 -3.83 -2.21
N LEU A 42 4.50 -3.48 -0.95
CA LEU A 42 4.98 -2.25 -0.33
C LEU A 42 6.10 -2.63 0.62
N ASP A 43 7.26 -1.98 0.45
CA ASP A 43 8.46 -2.20 1.26
C ASP A 43 9.05 -0.84 1.68
N GLY A 44 10.01 -0.89 2.59
CA GLY A 44 10.68 0.28 3.16
C GLY A 44 10.31 0.56 4.62
N PRO A 45 10.97 1.55 5.23
CA PRO A 45 10.76 1.89 6.64
C PRO A 45 9.35 2.42 6.88
N SER A 46 8.84 2.19 8.09
CA SER A 46 7.51 2.62 8.48
C SER A 46 7.37 4.15 8.40
N MET A 47 6.40 4.61 7.62
CA MET A 47 6.04 6.03 7.55
C MET A 47 5.73 6.62 8.93
N ARG A 48 5.17 5.82 9.85
CA ARG A 48 4.81 6.28 11.19
C ARG A 48 6.03 6.61 12.04
N SER A 49 7.13 5.89 11.84
CA SER A 49 8.40 6.13 12.56
C SER A 49 9.32 7.09 11.82
N ARG A 50 8.98 7.53 10.61
CA ARG A 50 9.78 8.50 9.83
C ARG A 50 10.05 9.79 10.62
N HIS A 51 9.10 10.29 11.40
CA HIS A 51 9.29 11.49 12.24
C HIS A 51 10.14 11.24 13.50
N LEU A 52 10.30 9.98 13.92
CA LEU A 52 11.06 9.64 15.12
C LEU A 52 12.59 9.68 14.88
N ALA A 53 13.03 10.05 13.68
CA ALA A 53 14.45 10.22 13.31
C ALA A 53 15.35 9.05 13.73
N LEU A 54 14.81 7.83 13.78
CA LEU A 54 15.61 6.62 14.02
C LEU A 54 16.49 6.26 12.81
N ASP A 55 16.20 6.85 11.65
CA ASP A 55 16.99 6.71 10.43
C ASP A 55 17.72 8.04 10.13
N HIS A 56 18.81 8.32 10.85
CA HIS A 56 19.59 9.57 10.75
C HIS A 56 20.42 9.71 9.45
N GLU A 57 20.35 8.80 8.48
CA GLU A 57 21.19 8.90 7.26
C GLU A 57 20.44 9.27 5.97
N THR A 58 19.13 9.08 5.87
CA THR A 58 18.37 9.35 4.62
C THR A 58 17.39 10.52 4.72
N ALA A 59 17.04 10.98 5.93
CA ALA A 59 16.07 12.05 6.12
C ALA A 59 16.58 13.46 5.76
N SER A 60 17.89 13.65 5.64
CA SER A 60 18.50 14.98 5.46
C SER A 60 18.51 15.50 4.01
N MET A 61 18.09 14.70 3.02
CA MET A 61 18.22 15.07 1.60
C MET A 61 16.92 15.54 0.92
N LEU A 62 15.77 15.56 1.60
CA LEU A 62 14.49 15.89 0.97
C LEU A 62 13.64 16.83 1.83
N PRO A 63 13.39 18.09 1.41
CA PRO A 63 12.32 18.90 1.97
C PRO A 63 11.01 18.43 1.33
N VAL A 64 10.51 17.28 1.77
CA VAL A 64 9.21 16.77 1.30
C VAL A 64 8.21 17.02 2.41
N GLU A 65 7.50 18.14 2.30
CA GLU A 65 6.19 18.27 2.94
C GLU A 65 5.39 17.00 2.62
N PRO A 66 4.94 16.23 3.62
CA PRO A 66 4.29 14.96 3.34
C PRO A 66 2.97 15.21 2.63
N ASP A 67 2.81 14.68 1.41
CA ASP A 67 1.54 14.72 0.69
C ASP A 67 0.40 14.24 1.61
N ARG A 68 -0.57 15.13 1.87
CA ARG A 68 -1.64 14.91 2.84
C ARG A 68 -2.75 14.07 2.19
N LEU A 69 -2.61 12.75 2.28
CA LEU A 69 -3.64 11.78 1.95
C LEU A 69 -4.66 11.66 3.11
N SER A 70 -5.68 12.51 3.13
CA SER A 70 -6.83 12.38 4.05
C SER A 70 -8.02 11.78 3.30
N GLY A 71 -8.54 10.65 3.78
CA GLY A 71 -9.70 9.96 3.17
C GLY A 71 -11.02 10.74 3.17
N ASN A 72 -11.03 11.96 3.74
CA ASN A 72 -12.18 12.86 3.75
C ASN A 72 -12.10 13.97 2.68
N TYR A 73 -10.97 14.08 1.96
CA TYR A 73 -10.76 15.10 0.95
C TYR A 73 -10.10 14.50 -0.30
N ARG A 74 -10.17 15.22 -1.42
CA ARG A 74 -9.49 14.84 -2.66
C ARG A 74 -7.98 14.94 -2.42
N THR A 75 -7.23 13.89 -2.74
CA THR A 75 -5.78 13.92 -2.62
C THR A 75 -5.23 15.03 -3.52
N ASP A 76 -4.61 16.04 -2.92
CA ASP A 76 -3.74 16.96 -3.65
C ASP A 76 -2.41 16.24 -3.85
N PHE A 77 -2.22 15.70 -5.05
CA PHE A 77 -0.91 15.27 -5.51
C PHE A 77 -0.18 16.52 -6.00
N SER A 78 1.06 16.70 -5.55
CA SER A 78 1.94 17.70 -6.14
C SER A 78 2.37 17.23 -7.54
N GLU A 79 1.54 17.50 -8.54
CA GLU A 79 1.89 17.24 -9.95
C GLU A 79 1.46 18.40 -10.86
N PRO A 80 2.26 18.69 -11.89
CA PRO A 80 2.27 17.82 -13.06
C PRO A 80 3.54 16.98 -13.20
N THR A 81 3.39 15.70 -13.55
CA THR A 81 4.46 14.91 -14.18
C THR A 81 5.07 15.74 -15.34
N PRO A 82 6.35 16.14 -15.29
CA PRO A 82 6.97 16.82 -16.41
C PRO A 82 7.05 15.85 -17.59
N ILE A 83 6.32 16.19 -18.66
CA ILE A 83 6.50 15.58 -19.97
C ILE A 83 7.90 15.97 -20.45
N LEU A 84 8.84 15.02 -20.39
CA LEU A 84 10.12 15.15 -21.07
C LEU A 84 9.89 15.09 -22.59
N PRO A 85 10.56 15.96 -23.38
CA PRO A 85 10.50 15.92 -24.83
C PRO A 85 11.15 14.66 -25.42
#